data_AF-A0AAV6H1D6-F1
#
_entry.id   AF-A0AAV6H1D6-F1
#
_cell.length_a   1.000
_cell.length_b   1.000
_cell.length_c   1.000
_cell.angle_alpha   90.00
_cell.angle_beta   90.00
_cell.angle_gamma   90.00
#
_symmetry.space_group_name_H-M   'P 1'
#
loop_
_entity.id
_entity.type
_entity.pdbx_description
1 polymer ?
#
loop_
_entity_poly.entity_id
_entity_poly.type
_entity_poly.pdbx_seq_one_letter_code
_entity_poly.pdbx_strand_id
1 'polypeptide(L)'
;MPLEDKVPLMVEWWSAAHELLVEQGIQRKLLAGAVSQSGAKLRGGYGEFFGRLKRCDVPVLIFSAGLGDVLLEILKHNNVLSSNLSIRANFMHFSEEGLLQGFKEPLIHTFNKGEGHLASPTHTAHDRPNVLLLGDSLGDVSMADNLTNVMNVLRIGFLNDKVSPVFCSRGKESGLLLLV
;
A
#
# COMPACT_ATOMS: atom_id res chain seq x y z
N MET A 1 5.17 -19.73 13.68
CA MET A 1 4.11 -20.17 12.75
C MET A 1 4.62 -20.04 11.32
N PRO A 2 4.67 -21.16 10.57
CA PRO A 2 4.93 -21.24 9.13
C PRO A 2 4.07 -20.26 8.30
N LEU A 3 4.49 -19.98 7.06
CA LEU A 3 3.75 -19.09 6.16
C LEU A 3 2.40 -19.71 5.76
N GLU A 4 2.39 -21.00 5.44
CA GLU A 4 1.21 -21.76 5.03
C GLU A 4 0.08 -21.69 6.06
N ASP A 5 0.41 -21.71 7.34
CA ASP A 5 -0.57 -21.58 8.43
C ASP A 5 -1.06 -20.14 8.63
N LYS A 6 -0.25 -19.15 8.25
CA LYS A 6 -0.59 -17.72 8.41
C LYS A 6 -1.50 -17.20 7.31
N VAL A 7 -1.37 -17.71 6.09
CA VAL A 7 -2.18 -17.29 4.94
C VAL A 7 -3.68 -17.39 5.22
N PRO A 8 -4.25 -18.55 5.63
CA PRO A 8 -5.69 -18.65 5.90
C PRO A 8 -6.13 -17.72 7.04
N LEU A 9 -5.30 -17.53 8.06
CA LEU A 9 -5.59 -16.60 9.16
C LEU A 9 -5.61 -15.13 8.71
N MET A 10 -4.78 -14.74 7.75
CA MET A 10 -4.83 -13.39 7.17
C MET A 10 -6.10 -13.19 6.33
N VAL A 11 -6.52 -14.22 5.59
CA VAL A 11 -7.79 -14.18 4.84
C VAL A 11 -8.96 -14.03 5.82
N GLU A 12 -9.03 -14.86 6.86
CA GLU A 12 -10.07 -14.78 7.89
C GLU A 12 -10.10 -13.39 8.54
N TRP A 13 -8.94 -12.86 8.94
CA TRP A 13 -8.86 -11.55 9.57
C TRP A 13 -9.33 -10.42 8.67
N TRP A 14 -8.89 -10.39 7.41
CA TRP A 14 -9.29 -9.37 6.46
C TRP A 14 -10.77 -9.47 6.08
N SER A 15 -11.28 -10.68 5.86
CA SER A 15 -12.71 -10.88 5.57
C SER A 15 -13.58 -10.39 6.72
N ALA A 16 -13.26 -10.78 7.97
CA ALA A 16 -14.00 -10.34 9.15
C ALA A 16 -13.92 -8.80 9.33
N ALA A 17 -12.75 -8.20 9.12
CA ALA A 17 -12.60 -6.75 9.21
C ALA A 17 -13.42 -6.02 8.13
N HIS A 18 -13.42 -6.52 6.90
CA HIS A 18 -14.21 -5.98 5.80
C HIS A 18 -15.71 -6.08 6.05
N GLU A 19 -16.19 -7.23 6.53
CA GLU A 19 -17.59 -7.44 6.90
C GLU A 19 -18.04 -6.43 7.97
N LEU A 20 -17.25 -6.25 9.03
CA LEU A 20 -17.54 -5.26 10.07
C LEU A 20 -17.63 -3.84 9.49
N LEU A 21 -16.73 -3.46 8.57
CA LEU A 21 -16.80 -2.15 7.93
C LEU A 21 -18.08 -1.96 7.10
N VAL A 22 -18.53 -3.01 6.40
CA VAL A 22 -19.80 -3.00 5.66
C VAL A 22 -20.98 -2.84 6.63
N GLU A 23 -20.99 -3.58 7.73
CA GLU A 23 -22.04 -3.51 8.76
C GLU A 23 -22.16 -2.12 9.41
N GLN A 24 -21.04 -1.41 9.56
CA GLN A 24 -21.05 -0.04 10.08
C GLN A 24 -21.65 0.99 9.09
N GLY A 25 -21.95 0.60 7.85
CA GLY A 25 -22.58 1.48 6.89
C GLY A 25 -21.73 2.70 6.53
N ILE A 26 -20.43 2.49 6.32
CA ILE A 26 -19.50 3.57 5.99
C ILE A 26 -19.96 4.31 4.73
N GLN A 27 -20.11 5.64 4.84
CA GLN A 27 -20.48 6.49 3.70
C GLN A 27 -19.22 7.04 3.02
N ARG A 28 -19.15 6.92 1.69
CA ARG A 28 -18.01 7.40 0.88
C ARG A 28 -17.63 8.85 1.17
N LYS A 29 -18.63 9.73 1.33
CA LYS A 29 -18.41 11.16 1.60
C LYS A 29 -17.70 11.46 2.92
N LEU A 30 -17.71 10.52 3.88
CA LEU A 30 -17.09 10.71 5.18
C LEU A 30 -15.58 10.41 5.16
N LEU A 31 -15.08 9.70 4.14
CA LEU A 31 -13.67 9.27 4.09
C LEU A 31 -12.70 10.44 4.14
N ALA A 32 -12.94 11.50 3.38
CA ALA A 32 -12.07 12.68 3.36
C ALA A 32 -12.01 13.35 4.75
N GLY A 33 -13.17 13.47 5.42
CA GLY A 33 -13.26 13.97 6.79
C GLY A 33 -12.51 13.08 7.78
N ALA A 34 -12.74 11.77 7.71
CA ALA A 34 -12.07 10.79 8.56
C ALA A 34 -10.54 10.85 8.40
N VAL A 35 -10.03 10.92 7.17
CA VAL A 35 -8.58 11.04 6.91
C VAL A 35 -8.03 12.34 7.51
N SER A 36 -8.71 13.47 7.30
CA SER A 36 -8.27 14.77 7.83
C SER A 36 -8.19 14.79 9.36
N GLN A 37 -8.98 13.96 10.05
CA GLN A 37 -9.06 13.89 11.51
C GLN A 37 -8.25 12.72 12.12
N SER A 38 -7.79 11.76 11.30
CA SER A 38 -7.16 10.51 11.75
C SER A 38 -5.76 10.65 12.35
N GLY A 39 -5.08 11.78 12.11
CA GLY A 39 -3.67 11.95 12.45
C GLY A 39 -2.71 11.15 11.55
N ALA A 40 -3.18 10.53 10.47
CA ALA A 40 -2.35 9.84 9.49
C ALA A 40 -1.33 10.81 8.85
N LYS A 41 -0.09 10.35 8.68
CA LYS A 41 1.02 11.16 8.16
C LYS A 41 1.81 10.38 7.11
N LEU A 42 2.49 11.10 6.23
CA LEU A 42 3.51 10.59 5.30
C LEU A 42 4.94 10.85 5.83
N ARG A 43 5.92 10.05 5.38
CA ARG A 43 7.30 10.06 5.92
C ARG A 43 7.95 11.41 5.67
N GLY A 44 8.82 11.86 6.58
CA GLY A 44 9.67 13.02 6.32
C GLY A 44 10.33 12.91 4.93
N GLY A 45 10.23 13.97 4.14
CA GLY A 45 10.73 14.00 2.76
C GLY A 45 9.77 13.49 1.68
N TYR A 46 8.54 13.07 2.02
CA TYR A 46 7.57 12.55 1.03
C TYR A 46 7.31 13.52 -0.14
N GLY A 47 7.20 14.82 0.14
CA GLY A 47 6.93 15.83 -0.89
C GLY A 47 8.06 15.93 -1.92
N GLU A 48 9.31 15.87 -1.47
CA GLU A 48 10.47 15.84 -2.36
C GLU A 48 10.53 14.52 -3.14
N PHE A 49 10.28 13.40 -2.47
CA PHE A 49 10.27 12.07 -3.08
C PHE A 49 9.26 11.98 -4.24
N PHE A 50 7.97 12.21 -3.97
CA PHE A 50 6.93 12.20 -5.01
C PHE A 50 7.16 13.29 -6.06
N GLY A 51 7.60 14.47 -5.63
CA GLY A 51 7.91 15.59 -6.54
C GLY A 51 9.02 15.25 -7.53
N ARG A 52 10.11 14.60 -7.10
CA ARG A 52 11.20 14.16 -7.97
C ARG A 52 10.75 13.06 -8.91
N LEU A 53 10.04 12.04 -8.42
CA LEU A 53 9.56 10.92 -9.23
C LEU A 53 8.62 11.41 -10.33
N LYS A 54 7.70 12.33 -10.01
CA LYS A 54 6.82 12.96 -11.00
C LYS A 54 7.60 13.76 -12.04
N ARG A 55 8.57 14.60 -11.63
CA ARG A 55 9.37 15.41 -12.58
C ARG A 55 10.19 14.57 -13.54
N CYS A 56 10.70 13.44 -13.08
CA CYS A 56 11.47 12.50 -13.90
C CYS A 56 10.58 11.46 -14.61
N ASP A 57 9.25 11.63 -14.54
CA ASP A 57 8.26 10.69 -15.07
C ASP A 57 8.59 9.24 -14.73
N VAL A 58 8.88 8.99 -13.46
CA VAL A 58 9.14 7.65 -12.93
C VAL A 58 7.80 7.02 -12.57
N PRO A 59 7.41 5.90 -13.18
CA PRO A 59 6.22 5.16 -12.77
C PRO A 59 6.34 4.71 -11.31
N VAL A 60 5.29 4.96 -10.53
CA VAL A 60 5.22 4.56 -9.13
C VAL A 60 4.02 3.65 -8.95
N LEU A 61 4.28 2.41 -8.53
CA LEU A 61 3.23 1.51 -8.08
C LEU A 61 3.21 1.50 -6.55
N ILE A 62 2.09 1.90 -5.97
CA ILE A 62 1.80 1.68 -4.55
C ILE A 62 0.95 0.41 -4.47
N PHE A 63 1.56 -0.68 -3.99
CA PHE A 63 0.88 -1.95 -3.80
C PHE A 63 0.63 -2.14 -2.31
N SER A 64 -0.61 -1.91 -1.88
CA SER A 64 -1.02 -1.95 -0.49
C SER A 64 -1.97 -3.11 -0.18
N ALA A 65 -1.78 -3.79 0.95
CA ALA A 65 -2.78 -4.68 1.54
C ALA A 65 -3.84 -3.92 2.34
N GLY A 66 -3.73 -2.59 2.44
CA GLY A 66 -4.67 -1.73 3.15
C GLY A 66 -5.89 -1.32 2.32
N LEU A 67 -6.63 -0.34 2.86
CA LEU A 67 -7.84 0.22 2.27
C LEU A 67 -7.49 1.26 1.18
N GLY A 68 -7.79 0.94 -0.08
CA GLY A 68 -7.38 1.75 -1.24
C GLY A 68 -8.00 3.15 -1.27
N ASP A 69 -9.29 3.29 -0.94
CA ASP A 69 -9.98 4.59 -0.93
C ASP A 69 -9.44 5.52 0.16
N VAL A 70 -9.07 4.97 1.32
CA VAL A 70 -8.43 5.72 2.41
C VAL A 70 -7.03 6.18 1.99
N LEU A 71 -6.25 5.30 1.35
CA LEU A 71 -4.94 5.65 0.78
C LEU A 71 -5.05 6.79 -0.24
N LEU A 72 -6.04 6.73 -1.14
CA LEU A 72 -6.30 7.80 -2.10
C LEU A 72 -6.58 9.13 -1.40
N GLU A 73 -7.44 9.14 -0.39
CA GLU A 73 -7.73 10.36 0.38
C GLU A 73 -6.50 10.89 1.13
N ILE A 74 -5.63 10.02 1.65
CA ILE A 74 -4.35 10.44 2.26
C ILE A 74 -3.44 11.11 1.22
N LEU A 75 -3.29 10.52 0.02
CA LEU A 75 -2.43 11.08 -1.04
C LEU A 75 -2.98 12.42 -1.57
N LYS A 76 -4.31 12.54 -1.69
CA LYS A 76 -4.98 13.80 -2.05
C LYS A 76 -4.79 14.86 -0.99
N HIS A 77 -5.05 14.53 0.29
CA HIS A 77 -4.91 15.44 1.41
C HIS A 77 -3.49 16.02 1.51
N ASN A 78 -2.48 15.21 1.18
CA ASN A 78 -1.07 15.62 1.19
C ASN A 78 -0.56 16.22 -0.14
N ASN A 79 -1.43 16.42 -1.14
CA ASN A 79 -1.11 16.99 -2.46
C ASN A 79 -0.01 16.23 -3.23
N VAL A 80 0.03 14.89 -3.12
CA VAL A 80 1.04 14.05 -3.80
C VAL A 80 0.45 13.03 -4.77
N LEU A 81 -0.87 13.00 -4.93
CA LEU A 81 -1.50 12.21 -5.97
C LEU A 81 -1.17 12.80 -7.35
N SER A 82 -0.48 12.03 -8.20
CA SER A 82 -0.11 12.44 -9.55
C SER A 82 -0.29 11.33 -10.58
N SER A 83 -0.26 11.70 -11.87
CA SER A 83 -0.54 10.81 -13.01
C SER A 83 0.43 9.64 -13.16
N ASN A 84 1.64 9.76 -12.63
CA ASN A 84 2.64 8.68 -12.64
C ASN A 84 2.43 7.65 -11.52
N LEU A 85 1.43 7.83 -10.64
CA LEU A 85 1.09 6.87 -9.59
C LEU A 85 0.00 5.91 -10.08
N SER A 86 0.23 4.63 -9.81
CA SER A 86 -0.74 3.56 -9.89
C SER A 86 -0.91 2.95 -8.50
N ILE A 87 -2.14 2.61 -8.11
CA ILE A 87 -2.43 2.06 -6.78
C ILE A 87 -3.13 0.72 -6.94
N ARG A 88 -2.64 -0.29 -6.21
CA ARG A 88 -3.24 -1.61 -6.07
C ARG A 88 -3.49 -1.83 -4.59
N ALA A 89 -4.75 -1.95 -4.20
CA ALA A 89 -5.17 -2.07 -2.82
C ALA A 89 -6.59 -2.65 -2.72
N ASN A 90 -7.05 -2.93 -1.49
CA ASN A 90 -8.42 -3.34 -1.23
C ASN A 90 -9.35 -2.13 -1.38
N PHE A 91 -9.89 -1.94 -2.58
CA PHE A 91 -10.82 -0.85 -2.87
C PHE A 91 -12.23 -1.21 -2.41
N MET A 92 -12.87 -0.24 -1.77
CA MET A 92 -14.26 -0.32 -1.34
C MET A 92 -15.20 -0.33 -2.55
N HIS A 93 -16.27 -1.11 -2.44
CA HIS A 93 -17.40 -1.11 -3.34
C HIS A 93 -18.56 -0.40 -2.65
N PHE A 94 -18.99 0.74 -3.21
CA PHE A 94 -20.11 1.50 -2.67
C PHE A 94 -21.31 1.44 -3.61
N SER A 95 -22.52 1.51 -3.03
CA SER A 95 -23.77 1.69 -3.75
C SER A 95 -23.85 3.06 -4.44
N GLU A 96 -24.90 3.28 -5.22
CA GLU A 96 -25.19 4.58 -5.86
C GLU A 96 -25.39 5.70 -4.82
N GLU A 97 -25.97 5.37 -3.66
CA GLU A 97 -26.15 6.27 -2.52
C GLU A 97 -24.86 6.52 -1.73
N GLY A 98 -23.76 5.84 -2.11
CA GLY A 98 -22.45 5.98 -1.49
C GLY A 98 -22.29 5.21 -0.19
N LEU A 99 -23.12 4.19 0.08
CA LEU A 99 -22.98 3.29 1.22
C LEU A 99 -22.04 2.12 0.89
N LEU A 100 -21.13 1.77 1.79
CA LEU A 100 -20.22 0.63 1.61
C LEU A 100 -21.02 -0.67 1.56
N GLN A 101 -20.85 -1.45 0.50
CA GLN A 101 -21.50 -2.75 0.28
C GLN A 101 -20.53 -3.93 0.27
N GLY A 102 -19.23 -3.67 0.12
CA GLY A 102 -18.21 -4.71 0.08
C GLY A 102 -16.87 -4.18 -0.38
N PHE A 103 -15.99 -5.08 -0.80
CA PHE A 103 -14.67 -4.77 -1.33
C PHE A 103 -14.48 -5.42 -2.70
N LYS A 104 -13.63 -4.82 -3.53
CA LYS A 104 -13.30 -5.37 -4.85
C LYS A 104 -12.32 -6.52 -4.68
N GLU A 105 -12.62 -7.64 -5.33
CA GLU A 105 -11.73 -8.78 -5.46
C GLU A 105 -10.60 -8.51 -6.47
N PRO A 106 -9.45 -9.20 -6.36
CA PRO A 106 -9.09 -10.14 -5.29
C PRO A 106 -8.68 -9.43 -4.00
N LEU A 107 -8.95 -10.06 -2.85
CA LEU A 107 -8.41 -9.62 -1.55
C LEU A 107 -6.87 -9.60 -1.58
N ILE A 108 -6.28 -8.47 -1.20
CA ILE A 108 -4.83 -8.32 -1.02
C ILE A 108 -4.54 -8.35 0.49
N HIS A 109 -3.65 -9.23 0.91
CA HIS A 109 -3.15 -9.30 2.28
C HIS A 109 -1.60 -9.36 2.29
N THR A 110 -0.99 -9.36 3.47
CA THR A 110 0.47 -9.25 3.63
C THR A 110 1.27 -10.34 2.89
N PHE A 111 0.68 -11.49 2.57
CA PHE A 111 1.40 -12.65 2.06
C PHE A 111 1.11 -13.01 0.59
N ASN A 112 0.16 -12.36 -0.08
CA ASN A 112 -0.19 -12.65 -1.48
C ASN A 112 0.21 -11.53 -2.47
N LYS A 113 1.04 -10.57 -2.02
CA LYS A 113 1.56 -9.50 -2.90
C LYS A 113 2.48 -10.03 -4.02
N GLY A 114 2.97 -11.25 -3.90
CA GLY A 114 3.74 -11.95 -4.92
C GLY A 114 2.90 -12.80 -5.89
N GLU A 115 1.57 -12.83 -5.79
CA GLU A 115 0.73 -13.79 -6.53
C GLU A 115 0.17 -13.25 -7.87
N GLY A 116 0.88 -12.32 -8.53
CA GLY A 116 0.53 -11.94 -9.90
C GLY A 116 -0.70 -11.04 -10.06
N HIS A 117 -1.20 -10.42 -8.99
CA HIS A 117 -2.19 -9.32 -9.07
C HIS A 117 -1.68 -8.07 -9.83
N LEU A 118 -0.41 -8.10 -10.25
CA LEU A 118 0.25 -7.12 -11.11
C LEU A 118 -0.10 -7.24 -12.59
N ALA A 119 -1.00 -8.16 -12.97
CA ALA A 119 -1.54 -8.24 -14.32
C ALA A 119 -2.46 -7.05 -14.63
N SER A 120 -1.88 -5.86 -14.78
CA SER A 120 -2.39 -4.89 -15.74
C SER A 120 -1.22 -4.13 -16.38
N PRO A 121 -1.11 -4.17 -17.72
CA PRO A 121 0.05 -3.72 -18.47
C PRO A 121 0.05 -2.20 -18.69
N THR A 122 -0.46 -1.40 -17.76
CA THR A 122 -0.76 0.00 -18.11
C THR A 122 0.40 0.97 -17.96
N HIS A 123 1.50 0.62 -17.28
CA HIS A 123 2.63 1.55 -17.14
C HIS A 123 4.00 0.84 -17.23
N THR A 124 4.39 0.51 -18.46
CA THR A 124 5.78 0.69 -18.94
C THR A 124 6.93 0.11 -18.09
N ALA A 125 6.89 -1.18 -17.77
CA ALA A 125 8.12 -1.91 -17.38
C ALA A 125 8.97 -2.31 -18.59
N HIS A 126 8.43 -2.23 -19.81
CA HIS A 126 9.12 -2.68 -21.03
C HIS A 126 10.41 -1.93 -21.35
N ASP A 127 10.61 -0.70 -20.82
CA ASP A 127 11.83 0.10 -21.03
C ASP A 127 12.55 0.50 -19.72
N ARG A 128 12.13 -0.02 -18.57
CA ARG A 128 12.64 0.38 -17.24
C ARG A 128 13.17 -0.84 -16.49
N PRO A 129 14.41 -1.27 -16.75
CA PRO A 129 14.95 -2.51 -16.20
C PRO A 129 15.36 -2.42 -14.72
N ASN A 130 15.29 -1.23 -14.12
CA ASN A 130 15.74 -0.98 -12.76
C ASN A 130 14.55 -0.68 -11.86
N VAL A 131 14.40 -1.45 -10.78
CA VAL A 131 13.31 -1.32 -9.81
C VAL A 131 13.88 -0.91 -8.45
N LEU A 132 13.25 0.09 -7.85
CA LEU A 132 13.42 0.43 -6.44
C LEU A 132 12.19 -0.05 -5.68
N LEU A 133 12.36 -1.05 -4.81
CA LEU A 133 11.31 -1.62 -3.98
C LEU A 133 11.45 -1.09 -2.56
N LEU A 134 10.36 -0.54 -2.04
CA LEU A 134 10.26 -0.04 -0.67
C LEU A 134 9.18 -0.85 0.06
N GLY A 135 9.50 -1.38 1.25
CA GLY A 135 8.56 -2.14 2.05
C GLY A 135 8.93 -2.13 3.53
N ASP A 136 8.03 -2.58 4.39
CA ASP A 136 8.27 -2.67 5.84
C ASP A 136 8.04 -4.08 6.40
N SER A 137 7.46 -4.96 5.59
CA SER A 137 7.22 -6.36 5.92
C SER A 137 8.04 -7.31 5.05
N LEU A 138 8.21 -8.55 5.51
CA LEU A 138 8.83 -9.60 4.69
C LEU A 138 7.98 -9.97 3.47
N GLY A 139 6.67 -9.74 3.53
CA GLY A 139 5.75 -9.98 2.42
C GLY A 139 5.95 -9.01 1.24
N ASP A 140 6.58 -7.87 1.48
CA ASP A 140 6.84 -6.85 0.47
C ASP A 140 7.99 -7.23 -0.48
N VAL A 141 8.88 -8.12 -0.03
CA VAL A 141 10.07 -8.53 -0.77
C VAL A 141 9.71 -9.13 -2.13
N SER A 142 8.54 -9.80 -2.22
CA SER A 142 8.05 -10.49 -3.40
C SER A 142 7.24 -9.61 -4.37
N MET A 143 7.02 -8.33 -4.06
CA MET A 143 6.27 -7.42 -4.93
C MET A 143 6.90 -7.26 -6.33
N ALA A 144 8.21 -7.50 -6.48
CA ALA A 144 8.89 -7.38 -7.75
C ALA A 144 9.03 -8.71 -8.51
N ASP A 145 8.63 -9.84 -7.93
CA ASP A 145 9.00 -11.17 -8.44
C ASP A 145 8.33 -11.51 -9.77
N ASN A 146 7.16 -10.92 -10.06
CA ASN A 146 6.43 -11.11 -11.32
C ASN A 146 6.60 -9.96 -12.32
N LEU A 147 7.50 -9.01 -12.05
CA LEU A 147 7.77 -7.94 -13.01
C LEU A 147 8.60 -8.50 -14.17
N THR A 148 8.13 -8.26 -15.39
CA THR A 148 8.85 -8.64 -16.60
C THR A 148 9.93 -7.61 -16.91
N ASN A 149 10.99 -8.04 -17.60
CA ASN A 149 12.07 -7.16 -18.09
C ASN A 149 12.86 -6.40 -17.00
N VAL A 150 12.93 -6.95 -15.79
CA VAL A 150 13.71 -6.40 -14.68
C VAL A 150 15.13 -6.98 -14.70
N MET A 151 16.15 -6.11 -14.73
CA MET A 151 17.56 -6.50 -14.60
C MET A 151 18.11 -6.26 -13.19
N ASN A 152 17.76 -5.12 -12.58
CA ASN A 152 18.28 -4.73 -11.27
C ASN A 152 17.14 -4.38 -10.31
N VAL A 153 17.20 -4.92 -9.09
CA VAL A 153 16.25 -4.58 -8.02
C VAL A 153 17.01 -4.14 -6.78
N LEU A 154 16.83 -2.89 -6.39
CA LEU A 154 17.25 -2.39 -5.08
C LEU A 154 16.07 -2.49 -4.11
N ARG A 155 16.21 -3.28 -3.05
CA ARG A 155 15.18 -3.45 -2.02
C ARG A 155 15.58 -2.67 -0.75
N ILE A 156 14.68 -1.83 -0.25
CA ILE A 156 14.86 -1.08 1.00
C ILE A 156 13.72 -1.45 1.94
N GLY A 157 14.08 -2.06 3.08
CA GLY A 157 13.16 -2.46 4.14
C GLY A 157 13.15 -1.46 5.30
N PHE A 158 11.97 -1.05 5.75
CA PHE A 158 11.78 -0.25 6.96
C PHE A 158 11.44 -1.16 8.15
N LEU A 159 12.37 -1.30 9.10
CA LEU A 159 12.11 -2.06 10.33
C LEU A 159 11.50 -1.13 11.39
N ASN A 160 10.18 -1.09 11.47
CA ASN A 160 9.44 -0.18 12.34
C ASN A 160 9.15 -0.76 13.74
N ASP A 161 9.06 -2.09 13.87
CA ASP A 161 8.67 -2.78 15.10
C ASP A 161 9.63 -3.95 15.39
N LYS A 162 9.67 -4.43 16.64
CA LYS A 162 10.51 -5.55 17.12
C LYS A 162 12.01 -5.35 16.90
N VAL A 163 12.47 -4.11 16.97
CA VAL A 163 13.88 -3.76 16.95
C VAL A 163 14.53 -4.21 18.26
N SER A 164 15.44 -5.19 18.20
CA SER A 164 16.28 -5.55 19.35
C SER A 164 17.03 -4.29 19.85
N PRO A 165 17.21 -4.09 21.17
CA PRO A 165 17.93 -2.94 21.73
C PRO A 165 19.32 -2.70 21.11
N VAL A 166 19.95 -3.75 20.58
CA VAL A 166 21.29 -3.69 19.95
C VAL A 166 21.30 -2.86 18.66
N PHE A 167 20.16 -2.68 17.99
CA PHE A 167 20.02 -1.81 16.82
C PHE A 167 19.67 -0.36 17.17
N CYS A 168 19.34 -0.07 18.44
CA CYS A 168 18.85 1.23 18.88
C CYS A 168 19.98 2.12 19.39
N SER A 169 20.96 2.44 18.54
CA SER A 169 21.96 3.48 18.81
C SER A 169 21.80 4.74 17.95
N ARG A 170 20.86 4.77 16.99
CA ARG A 170 20.49 5.99 16.26
C ARG A 170 19.01 6.01 15.89
N GLY A 171 18.28 7.01 16.38
CA GLY A 171 17.04 7.50 15.78
C GLY A 171 15.74 6.83 16.23
N LYS A 172 15.39 6.95 17.52
CA LYS A 172 13.97 6.92 17.91
C LYS A 172 13.35 8.26 17.53
N GLU A 173 12.78 8.35 16.33
CA GLU A 173 11.69 9.26 16.00
C GLU A 173 11.27 9.02 14.55
N SER A 174 9.96 8.97 14.31
CA SER A 174 9.25 8.72 13.02
C SER A 174 8.67 7.30 12.87
N GLY A 175 7.73 6.94 13.75
CA GLY A 175 6.74 5.92 13.41
C GLY A 175 5.85 6.45 12.29
N LEU A 176 5.81 5.73 11.17
CA LEU A 176 5.00 6.09 10.02
C LEU A 176 4.47 4.85 9.30
N LEU A 177 3.18 4.89 9.01
CA LEU A 177 2.50 4.01 8.10
C LEU A 177 3.01 4.25 6.67
N LEU A 178 3.90 3.38 6.18
CA LEU A 178 3.99 3.15 4.75
C LEU A 178 2.81 2.22 4.45
N LEU A 179 1.79 2.72 3.75
CA LEU A 179 0.75 1.85 3.20
C LEU A 179 1.36 1.04 2.06
N VAL A 180 2.09 0.00 2.45
CA VAL A 180 2.11 -1.27 1.71
C VAL A 180 0.90 -2.08 2.17
#